data_AF-A0A6I9PVB8-F1
#
_entry.id   AF-A0A6I9PVB8-F1
#
_cell.length_a   1.000
_cell.length_b   1.000
_cell.length_c   1.000
_cell.angle_alpha   90.00
_cell.angle_beta   90.00
_cell.angle_gamma   90.00
#
_symmetry.space_group_name_H-M   'P 1'
#
loop_
_entity.id
_entity.type
_entity.pdbx_description
1 polymer ?
#
loop_
_entity_poly.entity_id
_entity_poly.type
_entity_poly.pdbx_seq_one_letter_code
_entity_poly.pdbx_strand_id
1 'polypeptide(L)'
;MCLSTPFKWGFLSYSQVACGQDHSLFLTEAGTVFACGWGADGQTGLGHHQVSCSPMEVGGDLAGVEVQQINSYGDCSLAVSKDGDLYGWGNSEYLQLASVTEATQ
;
A
#
# COMPACT_ATOMS: atom_id res chain seq x y z
N MET A 1 13.23 16.82 -4.85
CA MET A 1 13.87 17.08 -3.54
C MET A 1 14.48 15.77 -3.07
N CYS A 2 15.73 15.76 -2.59
CA CYS A 2 16.40 14.55 -2.10
C CYS A 2 16.83 14.77 -0.65
N LEU A 3 16.57 13.80 0.23
CA LEU A 3 17.15 13.78 1.56
C LEU A 3 18.53 13.13 1.48
N SER A 4 19.55 13.75 2.08
CA SER A 4 20.92 13.20 2.14
C SER A 4 21.23 12.49 3.47
N THR A 5 20.34 12.57 4.45
CA THR A 5 20.48 11.94 5.76
C THR A 5 19.20 11.21 6.17
N PRO A 6 19.31 10.11 6.95
CA PRO A 6 18.14 9.43 7.49
C PRO A 6 17.33 10.34 8.42
N PHE A 7 16.02 10.22 8.37
CA PHE A 7 15.07 10.86 9.30
C PHE A 7 14.16 9.79 9.91
N LYS A 8 13.80 9.94 11.18
CA LYS A 8 12.84 9.06 11.86
C LYS A 8 11.43 9.60 11.65
N TRP A 9 10.58 8.81 11.00
CA TRP A 9 9.18 9.16 10.82
C TRP A 9 8.33 8.83 12.07
N GLY A 10 7.73 9.83 12.69
CA GLY A 10 6.72 9.66 13.76
C GLY A 10 7.14 8.79 14.96
N PHE A 11 6.12 8.31 15.69
CA PHE A 11 6.27 7.47 16.89
C PHE A 11 5.58 6.10 16.76
N LEU A 12 5.03 5.76 15.59
CA LEU A 12 4.41 4.46 15.35
C LEU A 12 5.47 3.35 15.24
N SER A 13 5.10 2.14 15.68
CA SER A 13 5.88 0.92 15.49
C SER A 13 5.49 0.23 14.18
N TYR A 14 6.48 -0.04 13.34
CA TYR A 14 6.30 -0.73 12.07
C TYR A 14 6.94 -2.11 12.11
N SER A 15 6.20 -3.10 11.65
CA SER A 15 6.62 -4.51 11.59
C SER A 15 7.20 -4.89 10.22
N GLN A 16 6.76 -4.23 9.15
CA GLN A 16 7.21 -4.51 7.79
C GLN A 16 7.22 -3.24 6.92
N VAL A 17 8.10 -3.23 5.92
CA VAL A 17 8.11 -2.25 4.83
C VAL A 17 8.20 -2.98 3.48
N ALA A 18 7.60 -2.42 2.44
CA ALA A 18 7.76 -2.87 1.06
C ALA A 18 7.92 -1.67 0.12
N CYS A 19 8.83 -1.75 -0.83
CA CYS A 19 9.07 -0.70 -1.81
C CYS A 19 8.54 -1.15 -3.17
N GLY A 20 7.68 -0.33 -3.77
CA GLY A 20 7.36 -0.46 -5.19
C GLY A 20 8.33 0.31 -6.07
N GLN A 21 7.92 0.63 -7.28
CA GLN A 21 8.73 1.38 -8.25
C GLN A 21 8.99 2.82 -7.76
N ASP A 22 7.92 3.56 -7.44
CA ASP A 22 7.99 4.95 -6.96
C ASP A 22 7.07 5.19 -5.75
N HIS A 23 6.60 4.13 -5.09
CA HIS A 23 5.82 4.18 -3.85
C HIS A 23 6.40 3.27 -2.76
N SER A 24 5.92 3.46 -1.53
CA SER A 24 6.31 2.65 -0.38
C SER A 24 5.09 2.30 0.44
N LEU A 25 5.09 1.08 0.96
CA LEU A 25 4.09 0.54 1.87
C LEU A 25 4.73 0.28 3.23
N PHE A 26 3.98 0.53 4.28
CA PHE A 26 4.41 0.33 5.66
C PHE A 26 3.31 -0.41 6.41
N LEU A 27 3.68 -1.46 7.14
CA LEU A 27 2.77 -2.22 7.99
C LEU A 27 3.09 -1.91 9.45
N THR A 28 2.10 -1.50 10.22
CA THR A 28 2.26 -1.30 11.67
C THR A 28 2.19 -2.63 12.42
N GLU A 29 2.69 -2.67 13.65
CA GLU A 29 2.49 -3.82 14.55
C GLU A 29 1.00 -4.09 14.87
N ALA A 30 0.13 -3.09 14.69
CA ALA A 30 -1.32 -3.21 14.85
C ALA A 30 -2.04 -3.73 13.60
N GLY A 31 -1.31 -4.06 12.52
CA GLY A 31 -1.86 -4.57 11.28
C GLY A 31 -2.45 -3.50 10.35
N THR A 32 -2.17 -2.22 10.60
CA THR A 32 -2.61 -1.11 9.74
C THR A 32 -1.62 -0.86 8.62
N VAL A 33 -2.11 -0.69 7.39
CA VAL A 33 -1.27 -0.40 6.21
C VAL A 33 -1.24 1.10 5.95
N PHE A 34 -0.05 1.63 5.71
CA PHE A 34 0.18 3.00 5.26
C PHE A 34 0.90 3.00 3.91
N ALA A 35 0.69 4.04 3.12
CA ALA A 35 1.38 4.22 1.85
C ALA A 35 1.78 5.68 1.59
N CYS A 36 2.85 5.87 0.82
CA CYS A 36 3.23 7.16 0.25
C CYS A 36 4.00 7.00 -1.07
N GLY A 37 4.23 8.10 -1.77
CA GLY A 37 4.95 8.14 -3.05
C GLY A 37 4.02 8.40 -4.24
N TRP A 38 4.44 7.95 -5.41
CA TRP A 38 3.69 8.07 -6.66
C TRP A 38 2.40 7.25 -6.63
N GLY A 39 1.31 7.81 -7.15
CA GLY A 39 -0.02 7.20 -7.06
C GLY A 39 -0.80 7.14 -8.37
N ALA A 40 -0.20 7.43 -9.52
CA ALA A 40 -0.95 7.58 -10.77
C ALA A 40 -1.69 6.30 -11.18
N ASP A 41 -1.14 5.12 -10.89
CA ASP A 41 -1.76 3.82 -11.17
C ASP A 41 -2.61 3.33 -9.99
N GLY A 42 -2.81 4.16 -8.97
CA GLY A 42 -3.50 3.79 -7.73
C GLY A 42 -2.66 2.95 -6.77
N GLN A 43 -1.35 2.82 -7.00
CA GLN A 43 -0.47 1.93 -6.23
C GLN A 43 -0.32 2.30 -4.75
N THR A 44 -0.70 3.52 -4.37
CA THR A 44 -0.79 3.94 -2.95
C THR A 44 -2.07 3.47 -2.26
N GLY A 45 -3.14 3.12 -2.99
CA GLY A 45 -4.40 2.66 -2.40
C GLY A 45 -5.18 3.73 -1.62
N LEU A 46 -4.87 5.02 -1.80
CA LEU A 46 -5.45 6.13 -1.01
C LEU A 46 -6.79 6.66 -1.58
N GLY A 47 -7.37 5.97 -2.57
CA GLY A 47 -8.62 6.40 -3.22
C GLY A 47 -8.47 7.59 -4.17
N HIS A 48 -7.25 7.97 -4.54
CA HIS A 48 -6.95 9.02 -5.52
C HIS A 48 -5.63 8.74 -6.26
N HIS A 49 -5.42 9.41 -7.40
CA HIS A 49 -4.26 9.20 -8.28
C HIS A 49 -3.14 10.25 -8.12
N GLN A 50 -3.04 10.84 -6.94
CA GLN A 50 -2.09 11.93 -6.67
C GLN A 50 -0.87 11.41 -5.91
N VAL A 51 0.25 12.10 -6.05
CA VAL A 51 1.45 11.84 -5.22
C VAL A 51 1.16 12.15 -3.76
N SER A 52 1.56 11.27 -2.85
CA SER A 52 1.50 11.52 -1.41
C SER A 52 2.92 11.65 -0.84
N CYS A 53 3.21 12.78 -0.20
CA CYS A 53 4.54 13.08 0.35
C CYS A 53 4.75 12.61 1.80
N SER A 54 3.74 11.97 2.39
CA SER A 54 3.77 11.45 3.75
C SER A 54 3.00 10.13 3.81
N PRO A 55 3.41 9.14 4.63
CA PRO A 55 2.63 7.95 4.89
C PRO A 55 1.21 8.31 5.32
N MET A 56 0.22 7.84 4.58
CA MET A 56 -1.20 7.95 4.87
C MET A 56 -1.80 6.56 4.98
N GLU A 57 -2.79 6.40 5.86
CA GLU A 57 -3.47 5.12 6.06
C GLU A 57 -4.21 4.68 4.79
N VAL A 58 -4.03 3.42 4.41
CA VAL A 58 -4.74 2.79 3.29
C VAL A 58 -6.11 2.35 3.80
N GLY A 59 -7.16 2.89 3.18
CA GLY A 59 -8.56 2.60 3.54
C GLY A 59 -9.20 1.53 2.65
N GLY A 60 -10.49 1.70 2.36
CA GLY A 60 -11.27 0.76 1.54
C GLY A 60 -11.53 -0.56 2.28
N ASP A 61 -11.42 -1.68 1.57
CA ASP A 61 -11.64 -3.01 2.13
C ASP A 61 -10.62 -3.41 3.20
N LEU A 62 -9.52 -2.65 3.36
CA LEU A 62 -8.55 -2.82 4.45
C LEU A 62 -8.94 -2.09 5.74
N ALA A 63 -10.01 -1.29 5.74
CA ALA A 63 -10.43 -0.55 6.93
C ALA A 63 -10.87 -1.51 8.05
N GLY A 64 -10.11 -1.53 9.15
CA GLY A 64 -10.37 -2.42 10.29
C GLY A 64 -9.88 -3.86 10.11
N VAL A 65 -9.18 -4.16 9.01
CA VAL A 65 -8.56 -5.47 8.77
C VAL A 65 -7.19 -5.53 9.43
N GLU A 66 -6.89 -6.62 10.14
CA GLU A 66 -5.57 -6.85 10.71
C GLU A 66 -4.64 -7.51 9.67
N VAL A 67 -3.85 -6.69 8.97
CA VAL A 67 -2.89 -7.15 7.96
C VAL A 67 -1.67 -7.77 8.63
N GLN A 68 -1.20 -8.92 8.12
CA GLN A 68 0.01 -9.58 8.60
C GLN A 68 1.19 -9.47 7.65
N GLN A 69 0.94 -9.24 6.36
CA GLN A 69 2.00 -9.14 5.36
C GLN A 69 1.62 -8.19 4.23
N ILE A 70 2.58 -7.40 3.79
CA ILE A 70 2.50 -6.54 2.60
C ILE A 70 3.59 -6.92 1.58
N ASN A 71 3.34 -6.68 0.29
CA ASN A 71 4.37 -6.81 -0.75
C ASN A 71 4.11 -5.85 -1.92
N SER A 72 5.19 -5.38 -2.53
CA SER A 72 5.19 -4.55 -3.73
C SER A 72 6.57 -4.66 -4.40
N TYR A 73 6.62 -4.40 -5.70
CA TYR A 73 7.87 -4.30 -6.46
C TYR A 73 7.74 -3.33 -7.63
N GLY A 74 6.66 -3.45 -8.42
CA GLY A 74 6.28 -2.48 -9.45
C GLY A 74 5.18 -1.55 -8.95
N ASP A 75 4.20 -1.30 -9.81
CA ASP A 75 3.03 -0.46 -9.51
C ASP A 75 1.82 -1.26 -9.02
N CYS A 76 2.00 -2.54 -8.67
CA CYS A 76 0.98 -3.38 -8.05
C CYS A 76 1.37 -3.70 -6.61
N SER A 77 0.39 -3.62 -5.71
CA SER A 77 0.53 -3.82 -4.27
C SER A 77 -0.38 -4.93 -3.78
N LEU A 78 0.10 -5.72 -2.81
CA LEU A 78 -0.64 -6.82 -2.21
C LEU A 78 -0.56 -6.77 -0.69
N ALA A 79 -1.63 -7.21 -0.04
CA ALA A 79 -1.67 -7.43 1.40
C ALA A 79 -2.40 -8.72 1.75
N VAL A 80 -2.00 -9.37 2.85
CA VAL A 80 -2.65 -10.57 3.39
C VAL A 80 -3.06 -10.30 4.82
N SER A 81 -4.33 -10.56 5.17
CA SER A 81 -4.84 -10.45 6.54
C SER A 81 -4.42 -11.64 7.41
N LYS A 82 -4.54 -11.52 8.73
CA LYS A 82 -4.39 -12.66 9.64
C LYS A 82 -5.44 -13.75 9.42
N ASP A 83 -6.61 -13.39 8.92
CA ASP A 83 -7.68 -14.33 8.57
C ASP A 83 -7.41 -15.08 7.26
N GLY A 84 -6.36 -14.68 6.52
CA GLY A 84 -5.94 -15.32 5.27
C GLY A 84 -6.54 -14.71 4.01
N ASP A 85 -7.25 -13.58 4.12
CA ASP A 85 -7.80 -12.86 2.98
C ASP A 85 -6.69 -12.12 2.22
N LEU A 86 -6.81 -12.11 0.89
CA LEU A 86 -5.88 -11.44 -0.02
C LEU A 86 -6.50 -10.16 -0.57
N TYR A 87 -5.75 -9.06 -0.47
CA TYR A 87 -6.10 -7.74 -0.97
C TYR A 87 -5.07 -7.31 -2.01
N GLY A 88 -5.52 -6.59 -3.03
CA GLY A 88 -4.64 -6.07 -4.06
C GLY A 88 -5.14 -4.77 -4.65
N TRP A 89 -4.21 -3.88 -5.01
CA TRP A 89 -4.50 -2.58 -5.62
C TRP A 89 -3.31 -2.09 -6.48
N GLY A 90 -3.56 -1.08 -7.31
CA GLY A 90 -2.56 -0.52 -8.22
C GLY A 90 -2.72 -0.99 -9.66
N ASN A 91 -1.62 -0.97 -10.42
CA ASN A 91 -1.57 -1.36 -11.82
C ASN A 91 -2.06 -2.80 -12.01
N SER A 92 -2.97 -2.98 -12.97
CA SER A 92 -3.49 -4.28 -13.38
C SER A 92 -3.50 -4.48 -14.90
N GLU A 93 -2.59 -3.81 -15.62
CA GLU A 93 -2.53 -3.90 -17.10
C GLU A 93 -2.17 -5.29 -17.62
N TYR A 94 -1.60 -6.14 -16.75
CA TYR A 94 -1.22 -7.53 -17.03
C TYR A 94 -2.11 -8.53 -16.29
N LEU A 95 -3.36 -8.11 -15.99
CA LEU A 95 -4.39 -8.93 -15.36
C LEU A 95 -4.11 -9.37 -13.91
N GLN A 96 -3.21 -8.68 -13.20
CA GLN A 96 -2.85 -9.01 -11.82
C GLN A 96 -4.08 -9.01 -10.88
N LEU A 97 -5.03 -8.10 -11.12
CA LEU A 97 -6.25 -7.89 -10.31
C LEU A 97 -7.54 -8.04 -11.14
N ALA A 98 -7.45 -8.55 -12.36
CA ALA A 98 -8.58 -8.54 -13.31
C ALA A 98 -9.81 -9.32 -12.84
N SER A 99 -9.63 -10.33 -11.97
CA SER A 99 -10.72 -11.14 -11.45
C SER A 99 -11.71 -10.35 -10.57
N VAL A 100 -11.27 -9.23 -9.99
CA VAL A 100 -12.11 -8.39 -9.11
C VAL A 100 -12.57 -7.08 -9.78
N THR A 101 -11.86 -6.59 -10.81
CA THR A 101 -12.21 -5.34 -11.50
C THR A 101 -13.44 -5.45 -12.40
N GLU A 102 -13.79 -6.64 -12.89
CA GLU A 102 -15.04 -6.88 -13.65
C GLU A 102 -16.30 -6.84 -12.75
N ALA A 103 -16.13 -6.85 -11.42
CA ALA A 103 -17.22 -6.82 -10.44
C ALA A 103 -17.43 -5.44 -9.79
N THR A 104 -16.58 -4.45 -10.09
CA THR A 104 -16.53 -3.16 -9.36
C THR A 104 -16.48 -1.91 -10.25
N GLN A 105 -16.78 -2.04 -11.56
CA GLN A 105 -17.16 -0.90 -12.40
C GLN A 105 -18.64 -0.56 -12.28
#